data_AF-T1HJU9-F1
#
_entry.id   AF-T1HJU9-F1
#
_cell.length_a   1.000
_cell.length_b   1.000
_cell.length_c   1.000
_cell.angle_alpha   90.00
_cell.angle_beta   90.00
_cell.angle_gamma   90.00
#
_symmetry.space_group_name_H-M   'P 1'
#
loop_
_entity.id
_entity.type
_entity.pdbx_description
1 polymer ?
#
loop_
_entity_poly.entity_id
_entity_poly.type
_entity_poly.pdbx_seq_one_letter_code
_entity_poly.pdbx_strand_id
1 'polypeptide(L)'
;MTHGGDVGYELQTRLLVDAANGLPIAPLSQTLTDRAGCRSTLTEGLSESLTHMDALTADIARVESLATGKKLVHLIDREGDSIGHMRTLSSQGICWLIRGKEGHRAEWGGDTRKIGEIADDLPFIANGQVGWKGKKANMEIGETSVIITRTAKAKRKDKTPDVFASRNNRPVWGAVVTSSDLFNKAIDGFTTIIASGTGFLNIGSYVHIGGYTFLSAGAGIIIKDFCGLSQGVKIYSKSDDYSGKKLTNPTISEEYTGVIKGTVTLEKHVIIGSGTVVLPNITLKEGVSFGAQSLVTKDLNEWGMYFGCPAKKLEIEKAFVE
;
A
#
# COMPACT_ATOMS: atom_id res chain seq x y z
N MET A 1 12.62 -17.84 -9.63
CA MET A 1 11.39 -18.10 -10.40
C MET A 1 11.57 -17.56 -11.80
N THR A 2 11.65 -18.45 -12.79
CA THR A 2 11.85 -18.15 -14.21
C THR A 2 10.56 -17.58 -14.82
N HIS A 3 10.60 -16.37 -15.36
CA HIS A 3 9.45 -15.58 -15.88
C HIS A 3 8.84 -16.14 -17.20
N GLY A 4 8.99 -17.43 -17.50
CA GLY A 4 8.60 -18.01 -18.79
C GLY A 4 7.13 -18.42 -18.92
N GLY A 5 6.43 -18.58 -17.79
CA GLY A 5 5.02 -18.99 -17.75
C GLY A 5 4.11 -18.00 -17.02
N ASP A 6 4.62 -16.83 -16.66
CA ASP A 6 3.84 -15.82 -15.97
C ASP A 6 2.87 -15.20 -16.98
N VAL A 7 1.57 -15.45 -16.81
CA VAL A 7 0.53 -14.69 -17.52
C VAL A 7 0.46 -13.34 -16.81
N GLY A 8 1.51 -12.55 -16.98
CA GLY A 8 1.75 -11.34 -16.21
C GLY A 8 0.60 -10.36 -16.38
N TYR A 9 0.13 -9.86 -15.24
CA TYR A 9 -0.75 -8.70 -15.20
C TYR A 9 -0.16 -7.67 -14.25
N GLU A 10 -0.39 -6.39 -14.55
CA GLU A 10 -0.06 -5.27 -13.68
C GLU A 10 -1.37 -4.75 -13.08
N LEU A 11 -1.39 -4.60 -11.76
CA LEU A 11 -2.51 -3.97 -11.05
C LEU A 11 -2.04 -2.66 -10.42
N GLN A 12 -2.76 -1.60 -10.70
CA GLN A 12 -2.57 -0.30 -10.06
C GLN A 12 -3.84 0.07 -9.29
N THR A 13 -3.69 0.49 -8.03
CA THR A 13 -4.78 1.03 -7.20
C THR A 13 -4.44 2.44 -6.78
N ARG A 14 -5.40 3.35 -6.88
CA ARG A 14 -5.27 4.74 -6.46
C ARG A 14 -6.13 4.99 -5.24
N LEU A 15 -5.51 5.51 -4.19
CA LEU A 15 -6.17 5.84 -2.94
C LEU A 15 -6.19 7.35 -2.78
N LEU A 16 -7.36 7.90 -2.49
CA LEU A 16 -7.49 9.24 -1.97
C LEU A 16 -7.11 9.21 -0.49
N VAL A 17 -6.26 10.14 -0.08
CA VAL A 17 -5.77 10.26 1.30
C VAL A 17 -6.06 11.67 1.79
N ASP A 18 -6.44 11.80 3.05
CA ASP A 18 -6.63 13.09 3.70
C ASP A 18 -5.26 13.73 3.96
N ALA A 19 -5.07 14.95 3.46
CA ALA A 19 -3.78 15.63 3.55
C ALA A 19 -3.43 16.10 4.97
N ALA A 20 -4.42 16.28 5.86
CA ALA A 20 -4.21 16.76 7.22
C ALA A 20 -3.79 15.64 8.18
N ASN A 21 -4.30 14.42 7.98
CA ASN A 21 -4.07 13.31 8.90
C ASN A 21 -3.43 12.06 8.26
N GLY A 22 -3.30 12.03 6.93
CA GLY A 22 -2.68 10.91 6.20
C GLY A 22 -3.51 9.63 6.16
N LEU A 23 -4.78 9.67 6.59
CA LEU A 23 -5.67 8.51 6.56
C LEU A 23 -6.27 8.34 5.16
N PRO A 24 -6.43 7.09 4.70
CA PRO A 24 -7.13 6.82 3.44
C PRO A 24 -8.60 7.24 3.57
N ILE A 25 -9.09 7.96 2.56
CA ILE A 25 -10.49 8.36 2.41
C ILE A 25 -11.25 7.28 1.63
N ALA A 26 -10.79 6.98 0.41
CA ALA A 26 -11.45 6.04 -0.49
C ALA A 26 -10.54 5.59 -1.64
N PRO A 27 -10.76 4.41 -2.25
CA PRO A 27 -10.20 4.09 -3.56
C PRO A 27 -10.81 5.00 -4.64
N LEU A 28 -9.97 5.63 -5.46
CA LEU A 28 -10.40 6.45 -6.60
C LEU A 28 -10.50 5.62 -7.88
N SER A 29 -9.52 4.76 -8.12
CA SER A 29 -9.53 3.91 -9.29
C SER A 29 -8.67 2.68 -9.15
N GLN A 30 -9.00 1.69 -9.97
CA GLN A 30 -8.19 0.50 -10.18
C GLN A 30 -7.97 0.30 -11.67
N THR A 31 -6.75 -0.08 -12.02
CA THR A 31 -6.36 -0.38 -13.40
C THR A 31 -5.71 -1.76 -13.43
N LEU A 32 -6.24 -2.66 -14.27
CA LEU A 32 -5.70 -4.00 -14.52
C LEU A 32 -5.19 -4.05 -15.96
N THR A 33 -3.91 -4.29 -16.14
CA THR A 33 -3.27 -4.41 -17.45
C THR A 33 -2.76 -5.82 -17.64
N ASP A 34 -3.17 -6.48 -18.72
CA ASP A 34 -2.70 -7.80 -19.11
C ASP A 34 -2.33 -7.82 -20.61
N ARG A 35 -2.12 -9.02 -21.18
CA ARG A 35 -1.82 -9.21 -22.61
C ARG A 35 -2.95 -8.79 -23.56
N ALA A 36 -4.19 -8.75 -23.09
CA ALA A 36 -5.35 -8.36 -23.89
C ALA A 36 -5.51 -6.83 -23.91
N GLY A 37 -5.12 -6.16 -22.83
CA GLY A 37 -5.11 -4.70 -22.76
C GLY A 37 -5.23 -4.20 -21.33
N CYS A 38 -5.66 -2.96 -21.18
CA CYS A 38 -5.85 -2.29 -19.90
C CYS A 38 -7.34 -2.05 -19.64
N ARG A 39 -7.80 -2.43 -18.45
CA ARG A 39 -9.15 -2.15 -17.94
C ARG A 39 -9.01 -1.20 -16.76
N SER A 40 -9.80 -0.14 -16.72
CA SER A 40 -9.81 0.80 -15.61
C SER A 40 -11.22 1.03 -15.10
N THR A 41 -11.38 1.27 -13.81
CA THR A 41 -12.67 1.69 -13.24
C THR A 41 -13.06 3.12 -13.62
N LEU A 42 -12.16 3.90 -14.24
CA LEU A 42 -12.43 5.27 -14.71
C LEU A 42 -12.89 5.34 -16.17
N THR A 43 -12.83 4.23 -16.92
CA THR A 43 -13.14 4.22 -18.35
C THR A 43 -13.87 2.95 -18.73
N GLU A 44 -14.91 3.05 -19.53
CA GLU A 44 -15.57 1.87 -20.09
C GLU A 44 -14.70 1.24 -21.20
N GLY A 45 -14.71 -0.10 -21.24
CA GLY A 45 -14.05 -0.87 -22.29
C GLY A 45 -12.59 -1.21 -22.02
N LEU A 46 -11.94 -1.75 -23.06
CA LEU A 46 -10.55 -2.19 -23.04
C LEU A 46 -9.70 -1.14 -23.77
N SER A 47 -8.68 -0.60 -23.10
CA SER A 47 -7.71 0.32 -23.69
C SER A 47 -6.41 -0.40 -24.05
N GLU A 48 -5.60 0.24 -24.90
CA GLU A 48 -4.25 -0.25 -25.16
C GLU A 48 -3.41 -0.29 -23.88
N SER A 49 -2.48 -1.25 -23.83
CA SER A 49 -1.47 -1.32 -22.78
C SER A 49 -0.44 -0.23 -23.01
N LEU A 50 -0.28 0.65 -22.03
CA LEU A 50 0.69 1.74 -22.04
C LEU A 50 1.95 1.32 -21.27
N THR A 51 3.04 2.05 -21.47
CA THR A 51 4.17 1.92 -20.54
C THR A 51 3.71 2.35 -19.15
N HIS A 52 4.33 1.80 -18.09
CA HIS A 52 3.99 2.13 -16.70
C HIS A 52 3.87 3.65 -16.45
N MET A 53 4.80 4.43 -17.02
CA MET A 53 4.82 5.90 -16.86
C MET A 53 3.72 6.61 -17.66
N ASP A 54 3.49 6.19 -18.90
CA ASP A 54 2.42 6.75 -19.73
C ASP A 54 1.06 6.46 -19.06
N ALA A 55 0.86 5.23 -18.58
CA ALA A 55 -0.32 4.81 -17.82
C ALA A 55 -0.53 5.67 -16.57
N LEU A 56 0.51 5.88 -15.77
CA LEU A 56 0.48 6.72 -14.58
C LEU A 56 0.00 8.14 -14.91
N THR A 57 0.59 8.79 -15.93
CA THR A 57 0.21 10.17 -16.28
C THR A 57 -1.18 10.29 -16.91
N ALA A 58 -1.58 9.31 -17.72
CA ALA A 58 -2.94 9.26 -18.26
C ALA A 58 -3.96 9.14 -17.12
N ASP A 59 -3.67 8.32 -16.12
CA ASP A 59 -4.53 8.18 -14.94
C ASP A 59 -4.55 9.43 -14.06
N ILE A 60 -3.41 10.09 -13.85
CA ILE A 60 -3.36 11.38 -13.15
C ILE A 60 -4.27 12.40 -13.84
N ALA A 61 -4.19 12.52 -15.17
CA ALA A 61 -5.06 13.40 -15.93
C ALA A 61 -6.54 13.05 -15.79
N ARG A 62 -6.89 11.75 -15.75
CA ARG A 62 -8.26 11.31 -15.47
C ARG A 62 -8.72 11.71 -14.07
N VAL A 63 -7.88 11.53 -13.06
CA VAL A 63 -8.21 11.91 -11.68
C VAL A 63 -8.36 13.44 -11.55
N GLU A 64 -7.52 14.22 -12.21
CA GLU A 64 -7.65 15.69 -12.27
C GLU A 64 -8.95 16.14 -12.96
N SER A 65 -9.48 15.35 -13.89
CA SER A 65 -10.79 15.61 -14.49
C SER A 65 -11.98 15.37 -13.55
N LEU A 66 -11.76 14.64 -12.45
CA LEU A 66 -12.77 14.48 -11.42
C LEU A 66 -12.92 15.83 -10.68
N ALA A 67 -14.11 16.40 -10.70
CA ALA A 67 -14.42 17.68 -10.04
C ALA A 67 -14.47 17.52 -8.51
N THR A 68 -13.33 17.18 -7.89
CA THR A 68 -13.22 16.89 -6.45
C THR A 68 -13.41 18.12 -5.56
N GLY A 69 -13.37 19.33 -6.14
CA GLY A 69 -13.49 20.60 -5.41
C GLY A 69 -12.30 20.90 -4.49
N LYS A 70 -11.20 20.13 -4.62
CA LYS A 70 -9.96 20.28 -3.84
C LYS A 70 -8.76 20.26 -4.77
N LYS A 71 -7.69 20.95 -4.37
CA LYS A 71 -6.40 20.85 -5.05
C LYS A 71 -5.79 19.48 -4.73
N LEU A 72 -5.48 18.70 -5.75
CA LEU A 72 -4.88 17.38 -5.60
C LEU A 72 -3.35 17.47 -5.58
N VAL A 73 -2.72 16.56 -4.83
CA VAL A 73 -1.28 16.32 -4.86
C VAL A 73 -1.09 14.82 -5.10
N HIS A 74 -0.48 14.48 -6.23
CA HIS A 74 -0.27 13.08 -6.62
C HIS A 74 0.99 12.52 -5.98
N LEU A 75 0.82 11.57 -5.07
CA LEU A 75 1.93 10.84 -4.46
C LEU A 75 2.36 9.70 -5.39
N ILE A 76 3.62 9.73 -5.84
CA ILE A 76 4.18 8.82 -6.84
C ILE A 76 5.33 8.04 -6.21
N ASP A 77 5.33 6.72 -6.36
CA ASP A 77 6.40 5.88 -5.84
C ASP A 77 7.71 6.05 -6.66
N ARG A 78 8.83 5.59 -6.11
CA ARG A 78 10.20 5.70 -6.65
C ARG A 78 10.34 5.18 -8.09
N GLU A 79 9.49 4.24 -8.49
CA GLU A 79 9.48 3.68 -9.85
C GLU A 79 8.96 4.67 -10.90
N GLY A 80 8.18 5.67 -10.46
CA GLY A 80 7.61 6.74 -11.28
C GLY A 80 8.57 7.86 -11.67
N ASP A 81 9.88 7.70 -11.42
CA ASP A 81 10.88 8.79 -11.46
C ASP A 81 11.36 9.14 -12.88
N SER A 82 10.41 9.55 -13.71
CA SER A 82 10.64 10.02 -15.08
C SER A 82 10.54 11.54 -15.18
N ILE A 83 11.68 12.21 -15.29
CA ILE A 83 11.73 13.68 -15.37
C ILE A 83 10.93 14.25 -16.55
N GLY A 84 10.83 13.51 -17.65
CA GLY A 84 10.02 13.92 -18.81
C GLY A 84 8.54 14.02 -18.45
N HIS A 85 8.01 13.01 -17.77
CA HIS A 85 6.62 12.99 -17.31
C HIS A 85 6.39 14.04 -16.22
N MET A 86 7.34 14.20 -15.30
CA MET A 86 7.24 15.22 -14.25
C MET A 86 7.19 16.64 -14.85
N ARG A 87 7.99 16.93 -15.88
CA ARG A 87 7.92 18.18 -16.64
C ARG A 87 6.55 18.37 -17.29
N THR A 88 5.98 17.34 -17.88
CA THR A 88 4.64 17.38 -18.46
C THR A 88 3.59 17.70 -17.40
N LEU A 89 3.56 16.98 -16.28
CA LEU A 89 2.63 17.24 -15.17
C LEU A 89 2.77 18.67 -14.63
N SER A 90 3.99 19.12 -14.36
CA SER A 90 4.24 20.49 -13.89
C SER A 90 3.79 21.55 -14.90
N SER A 91 3.98 21.32 -16.21
CA SER A 91 3.52 22.24 -17.26
C SER A 91 1.99 22.37 -17.34
N GLN A 92 1.26 21.37 -16.84
CA GLN A 92 -0.20 21.36 -16.73
C GLN A 92 -0.69 21.94 -15.38
N GLY A 93 0.22 22.39 -14.51
CA GLY A 93 -0.12 22.89 -13.17
C GLY A 93 -0.46 21.79 -12.17
N ILE A 94 -0.26 20.52 -12.53
CA ILE A 94 -0.56 19.37 -11.67
C ILE A 94 0.51 19.27 -10.58
N CYS A 95 0.07 19.16 -9.33
CA CYS A 95 0.96 19.01 -8.18
C CYS A 95 1.27 17.54 -7.94
N TRP A 96 2.54 17.21 -7.75
CA TRP A 96 3.00 15.85 -7.53
C TRP A 96 4.13 15.83 -6.50
N LEU A 97 4.26 14.70 -5.81
CA LEU A 97 5.36 14.39 -4.91
C LEU A 97 5.86 13.00 -5.27
N ILE A 98 7.17 12.86 -5.44
CA ILE A 98 7.78 11.58 -5.75
C ILE A 98 8.89 11.25 -4.76
N ARG A 99 9.04 9.95 -4.46
CA ARG A 99 10.21 9.47 -3.74
C ARG A 99 11.47 9.59 -4.62
N GLY A 100 12.25 10.65 -4.39
CA GLY A 100 13.52 10.87 -5.04
C GLY A 100 14.56 9.78 -4.72
N LYS A 101 15.43 9.46 -5.68
CA LYS A 101 16.57 8.57 -5.44
C LYS A 101 17.76 9.40 -4.95
N GLU A 102 18.36 9.03 -3.83
CA GLU A 102 19.50 9.75 -3.23
C GLU A 102 20.64 10.03 -4.21
N GLY A 103 20.94 9.08 -5.11
CA GLY A 103 21.99 9.23 -6.12
C GLY A 103 21.66 10.16 -7.29
N HIS A 104 20.40 10.62 -7.43
CA HIS A 104 20.05 11.60 -8.46
C HIS A 104 20.66 12.96 -8.14
N ARG A 105 20.91 13.77 -9.17
CA ARG A 105 21.53 15.09 -9.01
C ARG A 105 20.53 16.20 -9.31
N ALA A 106 20.63 17.27 -8.54
CA ALA A 106 19.90 18.51 -8.74
C ALA A 106 20.82 19.70 -8.43
N GLU A 107 20.49 20.85 -9.02
CA GLU A 107 21.11 22.12 -8.70
C GLU A 107 20.51 22.69 -7.42
N TRP A 108 21.38 23.02 -6.47
CA TRP A 108 21.04 23.57 -5.17
C TRP A 108 22.17 24.49 -4.70
N GLY A 109 21.85 25.72 -4.29
CA GLY A 109 22.86 26.70 -3.86
C GLY A 109 23.84 27.16 -4.95
N GLY A 110 23.52 26.94 -6.23
CA GLY A 110 24.40 27.26 -7.37
C GLY A 110 25.25 26.08 -7.86
N ASP A 111 25.28 24.96 -7.12
CA ASP A 111 26.06 23.78 -7.47
C ASP A 111 25.15 22.58 -7.78
N THR A 112 25.64 21.66 -8.64
CA THR A 112 24.96 20.38 -8.86
C THR A 112 25.40 19.36 -7.81
N ARG A 113 24.49 18.96 -6.91
CA ARG A 113 24.74 17.99 -5.83
C ARG A 113 23.81 16.78 -5.92
N LYS A 114 24.13 15.68 -5.21
CA LYS A 114 23.21 14.56 -5.10
C LYS A 114 22.02 14.92 -4.19
N ILE A 115 20.85 14.34 -4.45
CA ILE A 115 19.65 14.55 -3.64
C ILE A 115 19.90 14.14 -2.17
N GLY A 116 20.63 13.03 -1.94
CA GLY A 116 21.01 12.62 -0.58
C GLY A 116 21.87 13.68 0.13
N GLU A 117 22.90 14.19 -0.55
CA GLU A 117 23.78 15.24 -0.03
C GLU A 117 23.04 16.55 0.26
N ILE A 118 22.02 16.89 -0.55
CA ILE A 118 21.17 18.06 -0.28
C ILE A 118 20.31 17.80 0.95
N ALA A 119 19.69 16.62 1.05
CA ALA A 119 18.83 16.24 2.16
C ALA A 119 19.56 16.21 3.51
N ASP A 120 20.81 15.76 3.53
CA ASP A 120 21.66 15.73 4.73
C ASP A 120 21.97 17.14 5.27
N ASP A 121 22.03 18.13 4.37
CA ASP A 121 22.34 19.53 4.70
C ASP A 121 21.10 20.38 5.02
N LEU A 122 19.89 19.80 4.94
CA LEU A 122 18.67 20.57 5.18
C LEU A 122 18.49 20.89 6.67
N PRO A 123 18.15 22.15 6.99
CA PRO A 123 17.64 22.46 8.32
C PRO A 123 16.28 21.78 8.50
N PHE A 124 16.14 21.07 9.62
CA PHE A 124 14.91 20.38 9.97
C PHE A 124 14.04 21.24 10.89
N ILE A 125 12.74 21.25 10.62
CA ILE A 125 11.74 21.92 11.44
C ILE A 125 10.86 20.84 12.08
N ALA A 126 10.68 20.90 13.39
CA ALA A 126 9.76 20.04 14.11
C ALA A 126 8.33 20.27 13.62
N ASN A 127 7.68 19.21 13.12
CA ASN A 127 6.35 19.24 12.56
C ASN A 127 5.43 18.19 13.22
N GLY A 128 5.31 18.28 14.55
CA GLY A 128 4.38 17.44 15.31
C GLY A 128 4.94 16.06 15.68
N GLN A 129 4.03 15.13 15.99
CA GLN A 129 4.37 13.78 16.44
C GLN A 129 3.66 12.72 15.61
N VAL A 130 4.40 11.67 15.26
CA VAL A 130 3.88 10.51 14.53
C VAL A 130 4.11 9.23 15.33
N GLY A 131 3.22 8.25 15.15
CA GLY A 131 3.43 6.91 15.69
C GLY A 131 4.46 6.16 14.85
N TRP A 132 5.64 5.90 15.42
CA TRP A 132 6.72 5.15 14.78
C TRP A 132 7.13 3.95 15.64
N LYS A 133 7.05 2.74 15.09
CA LYS A 133 7.36 1.48 15.79
C LYS A 133 6.73 1.38 17.19
N GLY A 134 5.46 1.78 17.29
CA GLY A 134 4.71 1.77 18.56
C GLY A 134 5.10 2.86 19.58
N LYS A 135 5.99 3.81 19.22
CA LYS A 135 6.39 4.95 20.03
C LYS A 135 5.95 6.26 19.38
N LYS A 136 5.75 7.30 20.17
CA LYS A 136 5.61 8.66 19.64
C LYS A 136 7.01 9.15 19.26
N ALA A 137 7.20 9.45 17.98
CA ALA A 137 8.40 10.08 17.46
C ALA A 137 8.07 11.53 17.07
N ASN A 138 9.02 12.44 17.29
CA ASN A 138 8.91 13.78 16.75
C ASN A 138 9.12 13.68 15.24
N MET A 139 8.18 14.22 14.47
CA MET A 139 8.33 14.34 13.04
C MET A 139 9.10 15.61 12.75
N GLU A 140 10.14 15.51 11.96
CA GLU A 140 10.94 16.65 11.52
C GLU A 140 10.94 16.67 10.00
N ILE A 141 10.78 17.86 9.42
CA ILE A 141 10.73 18.06 7.97
C ILE A 141 11.81 19.06 7.58
N GLY A 142 12.67 18.64 6.66
CA GLY A 142 13.55 19.53 5.91
C GLY A 142 12.95 19.77 4.52
N GLU A 143 12.89 21.03 4.10
CA GLU A 143 12.46 21.41 2.76
C GLU A 143 13.43 22.38 2.09
N THR A 144 13.65 22.19 0.79
CA THR A 144 14.31 23.19 -0.06
C THR A 144 13.80 23.09 -1.49
N SER A 145 13.90 24.20 -2.20
CA SER A 145 13.78 24.22 -3.66
C SER A 145 15.06 23.69 -4.30
N VAL A 146 14.93 22.81 -5.28
CA VAL A 146 16.01 22.33 -6.14
C VAL A 146 15.62 22.47 -7.61
N ILE A 147 16.62 22.52 -8.49
CA ILE A 147 16.42 22.52 -9.94
C ILE A 147 16.93 21.19 -10.52
N ILE A 148 16.04 20.43 -11.17
CA ILE A 148 16.42 19.18 -11.82
C ILE A 148 16.73 19.42 -13.30
N THR A 149 18.02 19.40 -13.66
CA THR A 149 18.50 19.67 -15.02
C THR A 149 18.77 18.44 -15.88
N ARG A 150 18.70 17.22 -15.31
CA ARG A 150 18.95 15.99 -16.08
C ARG A 150 18.03 15.89 -17.32
N THR A 151 18.59 15.38 -18.41
CA THR A 151 17.87 15.19 -19.68
C THR A 151 16.79 14.11 -19.53
N ALA A 152 15.61 14.34 -20.11
CA ALA A 152 14.60 13.30 -20.24
C ALA A 152 15.04 12.30 -21.31
N LYS A 153 15.14 11.02 -20.97
CA LYS A 153 15.37 9.94 -21.95
C LYS A 153 14.11 9.09 -22.04
N ALA A 154 13.55 8.94 -23.24
CA ALA A 154 12.45 8.01 -23.48
C ALA A 154 12.98 6.57 -23.40
N LYS A 155 12.32 5.71 -22.62
CA LYS A 155 12.51 4.26 -22.70
C LYS A 155 11.45 3.70 -23.66
N ARG A 156 11.72 3.70 -24.96
CA ARG A 156 10.96 2.89 -25.94
C ARG A 156 11.93 1.95 -26.63
N LYS A 157 11.64 0.64 -26.63
CA LYS A 157 12.48 -0.38 -27.26
C LYS A 157 12.25 -0.48 -28.77
N ASP A 158 11.08 -0.09 -29.27
CA ASP A 158 10.73 -0.16 -30.69
C ASP A 158 9.83 1.02 -31.10
N LYS A 159 10.02 1.46 -32.35
CA LYS A 159 9.38 2.59 -33.07
C LYS A 159 10.09 3.94 -32.91
N THR A 160 10.68 4.35 -34.04
CA THR A 160 11.14 5.68 -34.51
C THR A 160 11.46 6.75 -33.47
N PRO A 161 12.62 7.44 -33.57
CA PRO A 161 12.99 8.51 -32.64
C PRO A 161 12.03 9.69 -32.81
N ASP A 162 11.01 9.79 -31.96
CA ASP A 162 10.02 10.86 -32.05
C ASP A 162 10.28 11.94 -30.97
N VAL A 163 10.74 13.11 -31.46
CA VAL A 163 10.55 14.52 -31.07
C VAL A 163 10.59 14.97 -29.59
N PHE A 164 10.59 14.10 -28.58
CA PHE A 164 10.74 14.51 -27.18
C PHE A 164 12.14 15.01 -26.83
N ALA A 165 13.13 14.71 -27.67
CA ALA A 165 14.53 15.05 -27.43
C ALA A 165 14.83 16.56 -27.44
N SER A 166 13.94 17.42 -27.94
CA SER A 166 14.26 18.85 -28.14
C SER A 166 13.37 19.86 -27.41
N ARG A 167 12.31 19.45 -26.69
CA ARG A 167 11.31 20.41 -26.19
C ARG A 167 11.30 20.76 -24.69
N ASN A 168 12.13 20.17 -23.83
CA ASN A 168 11.97 20.42 -22.39
C ASN A 168 13.31 20.47 -21.60
N ASN A 169 14.16 21.45 -21.92
CA ASN A 169 15.32 21.88 -21.13
C ASN A 169 14.97 22.91 -20.03
N ARG A 170 13.70 22.99 -19.62
CA ARG A 170 13.31 23.93 -18.55
C ARG A 170 13.54 23.31 -17.17
N PRO A 171 14.16 24.07 -16.23
CA PRO A 171 14.20 23.74 -14.81
C PRO A 171 12.82 23.31 -14.29
N VAL A 172 12.78 22.23 -13.52
CA VAL A 172 11.62 21.90 -12.69
C VAL A 172 11.98 22.28 -11.26
N TRP A 173 11.17 23.14 -10.67
CA TRP A 173 11.19 23.42 -9.25
C TRP A 173 10.64 22.19 -8.53
N GLY A 174 11.50 21.50 -7.79
CA GLY A 174 11.11 20.42 -6.90
C GLY A 174 11.34 20.83 -5.44
N ALA A 175 10.49 20.35 -4.54
CA ALA A 175 10.77 20.37 -3.11
C ALA A 175 11.38 19.01 -2.73
N VAL A 176 12.57 19.01 -2.12
CA VAL A 176 13.04 17.82 -1.41
C VAL A 176 12.38 17.83 -0.05
N VAL A 177 11.55 16.83 0.25
CA VAL A 177 10.93 16.62 1.56
C VAL A 177 11.49 15.32 2.11
N THR A 178 12.19 15.39 3.23
CA THR A 178 12.75 14.22 3.91
C THR A 178 12.18 14.14 5.33
N SER A 179 11.84 12.93 5.76
CA SER A 179 11.45 12.62 7.14
C SER A 179 12.47 11.63 7.71
N SER A 180 12.83 11.81 8.97
CA SER A 180 13.86 11.04 9.68
C SER A 180 13.57 9.53 9.80
N ASP A 181 12.37 9.08 9.45
CA ASP A 181 11.96 7.69 9.60
C ASP A 181 10.92 7.27 8.54
N LEU A 182 11.30 6.32 7.67
CA LEU A 182 10.47 5.84 6.55
C LEU A 182 9.48 4.74 6.98
N PHE A 183 8.22 4.94 6.58
CA PHE A 183 7.14 3.97 6.64
C PHE A 183 7.47 2.71 5.82
N ASN A 184 7.46 1.52 6.45
CA ASN A 184 7.47 0.22 5.76
C ASN A 184 6.18 -0.54 6.08
N LYS A 185 5.10 -0.20 5.40
CA LYS A 185 3.84 -0.96 5.37
C LYS A 185 3.47 -1.15 3.89
N ALA A 186 3.18 -2.38 3.48
CA ALA A 186 2.74 -2.68 2.13
C ALA A 186 1.35 -3.33 2.19
N ILE A 187 0.36 -2.70 1.55
CA ILE A 187 -0.99 -3.24 1.41
C ILE A 187 -1.26 -3.34 -0.09
N ASP A 188 -1.39 -4.56 -0.57
CA ASP A 188 -1.59 -4.84 -1.99
C ASP A 188 -3.05 -4.55 -2.38
N GLY A 189 -3.26 -4.36 -3.69
CA GLY A 189 -4.58 -4.04 -4.26
C GLY A 189 -5.65 -5.11 -3.99
N PHE A 190 -6.92 -4.69 -4.13
CA PHE A 190 -8.13 -5.48 -3.83
C PHE A 190 -8.29 -5.94 -2.37
N THR A 191 -7.42 -5.49 -1.48
CA THR A 191 -7.63 -5.65 -0.04
C THR A 191 -8.82 -4.82 0.39
N THR A 192 -9.76 -5.44 1.12
CA THR A 192 -10.94 -4.78 1.68
C THR A 192 -10.78 -4.68 3.20
N ILE A 193 -10.90 -3.48 3.74
CA ILE A 193 -10.79 -3.21 5.18
C ILE A 193 -12.09 -2.54 5.61
N ILE A 194 -12.76 -3.12 6.61
CA ILE A 194 -14.04 -2.62 7.13
C ILE A 194 -13.91 -2.45 8.65
N ALA A 195 -13.88 -1.21 9.13
CA ALA A 195 -13.89 -0.88 10.55
C ALA A 195 -15.08 0.04 10.85
N SER A 196 -16.26 -0.56 11.07
CA SER A 196 -17.51 0.17 11.29
C SER A 196 -17.81 0.40 12.78
N GLY A 197 -18.46 1.51 13.11
CA GLY A 197 -18.89 1.83 14.48
C GLY A 197 -17.70 2.04 15.42
N THR A 198 -17.63 1.26 16.50
CA THR A 198 -16.51 1.27 17.47
C THR A 198 -15.35 0.34 17.08
N GLY A 199 -15.40 -0.27 15.90
CA GLY A 199 -14.31 -1.08 15.37
C GLY A 199 -13.05 -0.27 15.05
N PHE A 200 -11.91 -0.94 15.00
CA PHE A 200 -10.61 -0.29 14.74
C PHE A 200 -9.63 -1.27 14.08
N LEU A 201 -8.65 -0.74 13.35
CA LEU A 201 -7.53 -1.52 12.81
C LEU A 201 -6.21 -0.84 13.17
N ASN A 202 -5.39 -1.51 13.97
CA ASN A 202 -4.05 -1.05 14.33
C ASN A 202 -3.01 -1.91 13.62
N ILE A 203 -2.12 -1.29 12.84
CA ILE A 203 -1.04 -1.98 12.11
C ILE A 203 0.32 -1.44 12.56
N GLY A 204 1.19 -2.33 13.00
CA GLY A 204 2.59 -2.09 13.36
C GLY A 204 3.49 -1.83 12.16
N SER A 205 4.80 -1.88 12.35
CA SER A 205 5.82 -1.63 11.32
C SER A 205 6.27 -2.91 10.63
N TYR A 206 6.71 -2.80 9.37
CA TYR A 206 7.20 -3.93 8.55
C TYR A 206 6.14 -5.02 8.34
N VAL A 207 4.90 -4.60 8.12
CA VAL A 207 3.77 -5.50 7.83
C VAL A 207 3.49 -5.52 6.34
N HIS A 208 3.31 -6.71 5.79
CA HIS A 208 2.78 -6.91 4.44
C HIS A 208 1.37 -7.51 4.51
N ILE A 209 0.44 -6.91 3.77
CA ILE A 209 -0.92 -7.41 3.58
C ILE A 209 -1.10 -7.69 2.09
N GLY A 210 -1.07 -8.96 1.74
CA GLY A 210 -1.21 -9.46 0.38
C GLY A 210 -2.59 -9.20 -0.21
N GLY A 211 -2.66 -9.14 -1.54
CA GLY A 211 -3.86 -8.70 -2.26
C GLY A 211 -5.08 -9.59 -1.99
N TYR A 212 -6.28 -9.05 -2.22
CA TYR A 212 -7.56 -9.74 -1.94
C TYR A 212 -7.79 -10.12 -0.47
N THR A 213 -7.00 -9.58 0.46
CA THR A 213 -7.24 -9.79 1.88
C THR A 213 -8.52 -9.08 2.32
N PHE A 214 -9.29 -9.68 3.20
CA PHE A 214 -10.50 -9.10 3.78
C PHE A 214 -10.34 -8.95 5.30
N LEU A 215 -10.26 -7.71 5.80
CA LEU A 215 -10.13 -7.40 7.22
C LEU A 215 -11.44 -6.78 7.73
N SER A 216 -12.32 -7.59 8.31
CA SER A 216 -13.54 -7.13 8.99
C SER A 216 -13.23 -6.83 10.46
N ALA A 217 -12.88 -5.58 10.71
CA ALA A 217 -12.42 -5.05 11.99
C ALA A 217 -13.53 -4.37 12.83
N GLY A 218 -14.80 -4.73 12.62
CA GLY A 218 -15.95 -4.15 13.33
C GLY A 218 -15.94 -4.29 14.86
N ALA A 219 -15.11 -5.17 15.45
CA ALA A 219 -14.83 -5.25 16.89
C ALA A 219 -13.32 -5.11 17.23
N GLY A 220 -12.50 -4.70 16.26
CA GLY A 220 -11.07 -4.49 16.43
C GLY A 220 -10.19 -5.56 15.79
N ILE A 221 -9.15 -5.14 15.09
CA ILE A 221 -8.01 -5.97 14.69
C ILE A 221 -6.71 -5.25 15.05
N ILE A 222 -5.77 -5.98 15.65
CA ILE A 222 -4.44 -5.49 15.98
C ILE A 222 -3.43 -6.38 15.26
N ILE A 223 -2.56 -5.78 14.46
CA ILE A 223 -1.46 -6.44 13.77
C ILE A 223 -0.17 -5.79 14.25
N LYS A 224 0.67 -6.54 14.97
CA LYS A 224 1.97 -6.04 15.45
C LYS A 224 3.04 -6.11 14.37
N ASP A 225 4.26 -5.72 14.74
CA ASP A 225 5.38 -5.59 13.80
C ASP A 225 5.77 -6.92 13.15
N PHE A 226 6.30 -6.85 11.92
CA PHE A 226 6.87 -7.98 11.18
C PHE A 226 5.88 -9.10 10.80
N CYS A 227 4.58 -8.81 10.79
CA CYS A 227 3.56 -9.76 10.33
C CYS A 227 3.49 -9.82 8.80
N GLY A 228 3.22 -11.01 8.27
CA GLY A 228 2.98 -11.23 6.84
C GLY A 228 1.64 -11.92 6.61
N LEU A 229 0.72 -11.26 5.92
CA LEU A 229 -0.53 -11.85 5.47
C LEU A 229 -0.41 -12.08 3.97
N SER A 230 -0.49 -13.34 3.54
CA SER A 230 -0.46 -13.67 2.11
C SER A 230 -1.82 -13.35 1.44
N GLN A 231 -1.93 -13.56 0.13
CA GLN A 231 -3.11 -13.16 -0.64
C GLN A 231 -4.39 -13.87 -0.18
N GLY A 232 -5.53 -13.17 -0.21
CA GLY A 232 -6.84 -13.76 0.01
C GLY A 232 -7.15 -14.15 1.47
N VAL A 233 -6.31 -13.73 2.43
CA VAL A 233 -6.54 -13.94 3.86
C VAL A 233 -7.82 -13.23 4.30
N LYS A 234 -8.60 -13.83 5.20
CA LYS A 234 -9.83 -13.21 5.72
C LYS A 234 -9.79 -13.21 7.24
N ILE A 235 -9.86 -12.04 7.85
CA ILE A 235 -9.89 -11.88 9.31
C ILE A 235 -11.22 -11.24 9.69
N TYR A 236 -11.97 -11.93 10.56
CA TYR A 236 -13.26 -11.48 11.06
C TYR A 236 -13.16 -11.21 12.56
N SER A 237 -13.47 -9.99 12.99
CA SER A 237 -13.68 -9.62 14.40
C SER A 237 -15.15 -9.69 14.83
N LYS A 238 -16.05 -9.90 13.86
CA LYS A 238 -17.48 -10.17 14.06
C LYS A 238 -17.92 -11.32 13.16
N SER A 239 -18.77 -12.20 13.66
CA SER A 239 -19.40 -13.29 12.90
C SER A 239 -20.79 -13.58 13.49
N ASP A 240 -21.74 -13.98 12.65
CA ASP A 240 -23.06 -14.40 13.11
C ASP A 240 -22.97 -15.68 13.97
N ASP A 241 -24.02 -15.96 14.75
CA ASP A 241 -24.17 -17.24 15.43
C ASP A 241 -24.74 -18.28 14.46
N TYR A 242 -23.92 -19.25 14.07
CA TYR A 242 -24.30 -20.33 13.16
C TYR A 242 -24.97 -21.53 13.86
N SER A 243 -25.22 -21.47 15.18
CA SER A 243 -25.85 -22.57 15.93
C SER A 243 -27.34 -22.77 15.64
N GLY A 244 -27.97 -21.82 14.93
CA GLY A 244 -29.42 -21.83 14.63
C GLY A 244 -30.30 -21.32 15.77
N LYS A 245 -29.72 -20.83 16.88
CA LYS A 245 -30.47 -20.31 18.04
C LYS A 245 -30.92 -18.86 17.92
N LYS A 246 -30.36 -18.13 16.96
CA LYS A 246 -30.56 -16.69 16.75
C LYS A 246 -30.77 -16.42 15.26
N LEU A 247 -31.41 -15.30 14.94
CA LEU A 247 -31.46 -14.82 13.56
C LEU A 247 -30.07 -14.32 13.15
N THR A 248 -29.78 -14.36 11.86
CA THR A 248 -28.49 -13.97 11.28
C THR A 248 -28.71 -12.89 10.24
N ASN A 249 -27.62 -12.34 9.67
CA ASN A 249 -27.61 -11.33 8.61
C ASN A 249 -27.84 -9.86 9.05
N PRO A 250 -27.24 -8.88 8.35
CA PRO A 250 -27.23 -7.47 8.78
C PRO A 250 -28.56 -6.72 8.59
N THR A 251 -29.59 -7.35 8.03
CA THR A 251 -30.92 -6.74 7.85
C THR A 251 -31.85 -6.95 9.05
N ILE A 252 -31.42 -7.73 10.03
CA ILE A 252 -32.16 -8.03 11.25
C ILE A 252 -31.66 -7.16 12.41
N SER A 253 -32.59 -6.62 13.22
CA SER A 253 -32.27 -5.87 14.44
C SER A 253 -31.38 -6.67 15.39
N GLU A 254 -30.40 -6.02 16.01
CA GLU A 254 -29.39 -6.66 16.87
C GLU A 254 -29.99 -7.44 18.05
N GLU A 255 -31.20 -7.09 18.51
CA GLU A 255 -31.88 -7.79 19.61
C GLU A 255 -32.23 -9.26 19.29
N TYR A 256 -32.40 -9.58 18.00
CA TYR A 256 -32.73 -10.93 17.53
C TYR A 256 -31.51 -11.73 17.06
N THR A 257 -30.35 -11.07 16.92
CA THR A 257 -29.12 -11.72 16.46
C THR A 257 -28.24 -12.18 17.62
N GLY A 258 -27.22 -12.97 17.28
CA GLY A 258 -26.28 -13.58 18.23
C GLY A 258 -24.83 -13.27 17.91
N VAL A 259 -24.54 -12.11 17.31
CA VAL A 259 -23.22 -11.81 16.73
C VAL A 259 -22.09 -12.03 17.74
N ILE A 260 -21.21 -12.97 17.40
CA ILE A 260 -19.95 -13.22 18.09
C ILE A 260 -19.02 -12.06 17.74
N LYS A 261 -18.54 -11.34 18.75
CA LYS A 261 -17.65 -10.19 18.59
C LYS A 261 -16.44 -10.31 19.51
N GLY A 262 -15.27 -9.97 18.99
CA GLY A 262 -14.06 -9.87 19.80
C GLY A 262 -12.86 -9.49 18.95
N THR A 263 -11.93 -8.77 19.57
CA THR A 263 -10.72 -8.30 18.90
C THR A 263 -9.88 -9.49 18.42
N VAL A 264 -9.33 -9.38 17.21
CA VAL A 264 -8.32 -10.31 16.71
C VAL A 264 -6.95 -9.66 16.84
N THR A 265 -6.02 -10.33 17.52
CA THR A 265 -4.66 -9.82 17.73
C THR A 265 -3.64 -10.73 17.08
N LEU A 266 -2.83 -10.18 16.18
CA LEU A 266 -1.64 -10.81 15.62
C LEU A 266 -0.44 -10.22 16.36
N GLU A 267 0.21 -11.04 17.18
CA GLU A 267 1.49 -10.70 17.81
C GLU A 267 2.61 -10.61 16.77
N LYS A 268 3.83 -10.27 17.20
CA LYS A 268 4.95 -10.06 16.27
C LYS A 268 5.27 -11.33 15.49
N HIS A 269 5.81 -11.16 14.28
CA HIS A 269 6.29 -12.27 13.44
C HIS A 269 5.23 -13.32 13.05
N VAL A 270 3.94 -12.99 13.14
CA VAL A 270 2.87 -13.89 12.68
C VAL A 270 2.84 -13.95 11.16
N ILE A 271 2.79 -15.17 10.61
CA ILE A 271 2.70 -15.41 9.17
C ILE A 271 1.40 -16.16 8.85
N ILE A 272 0.60 -15.62 7.95
CA ILE A 272 -0.67 -16.21 7.53
C ILE A 272 -0.61 -16.55 6.04
N GLY A 273 -0.63 -17.84 5.72
CA GLY A 273 -0.64 -18.34 4.34
C GLY A 273 -1.93 -18.03 3.58
N SER A 274 -1.84 -18.03 2.26
CA SER A 274 -2.89 -17.54 1.36
C SER A 274 -4.25 -18.20 1.59
N GLY A 275 -5.33 -17.43 1.51
CA GLY A 275 -6.69 -17.96 1.64
C GLY A 275 -7.12 -18.38 3.05
N THR A 276 -6.26 -18.23 4.07
CA THR A 276 -6.57 -18.57 5.46
C THR A 276 -7.66 -17.66 6.04
N VAL A 277 -8.55 -18.24 6.85
CA VAL A 277 -9.62 -17.53 7.55
C VAL A 277 -9.36 -17.52 9.06
N VAL A 278 -9.45 -16.36 9.69
CA VAL A 278 -9.31 -16.16 11.14
C VAL A 278 -10.65 -15.68 11.71
N LEU A 279 -11.16 -16.40 12.71
CA LEU A 279 -12.43 -16.10 13.37
C LEU A 279 -12.29 -15.08 14.53
N PRO A 280 -13.40 -14.51 15.02
CA PRO A 280 -13.38 -13.49 16.07
C PRO A 280 -12.80 -13.97 17.39
N ASN A 281 -12.36 -13.00 18.20
CA ASN A 281 -11.92 -13.22 19.59
C ASN A 281 -10.73 -14.18 19.73
N ILE A 282 -9.68 -13.96 18.92
CA ILE A 282 -8.49 -14.82 18.87
C ILE A 282 -7.22 -13.98 19.00
N THR A 283 -6.25 -14.48 19.76
CA THR A 283 -4.87 -13.99 19.78
C THR A 283 -3.94 -15.00 19.11
N LEU A 284 -3.36 -14.61 17.98
CA LEU A 284 -2.29 -15.33 17.30
C LEU A 284 -0.98 -14.91 17.94
N LYS A 285 -0.36 -15.83 18.69
CA LYS A 285 0.83 -15.56 19.49
C LYS A 285 2.08 -15.36 18.64
N GLU A 286 3.14 -14.86 19.26
CA GLU A 286 4.37 -14.47 18.58
C GLU A 286 4.97 -15.62 17.75
N GLY A 287 5.40 -15.30 16.53
CA GLY A 287 6.07 -16.24 15.63
C GLY A 287 5.21 -17.39 15.10
N VAL A 288 3.90 -17.37 15.36
CA VAL A 288 3.00 -18.43 14.87
C VAL A 288 2.84 -18.34 13.36
N SER A 289 2.80 -19.50 12.69
CA SER A 289 2.57 -19.55 11.24
C SER A 289 1.43 -20.48 10.85
N PHE A 290 0.72 -20.08 9.79
CA PHE A 290 -0.37 -20.83 9.20
C PHE A 290 -0.05 -21.18 7.76
N GLY A 291 -0.16 -22.45 7.40
CA GLY A 291 -0.16 -22.84 6.00
C GLY A 291 -1.42 -22.35 5.28
N ALA A 292 -1.37 -22.30 3.95
CA ALA A 292 -2.45 -21.79 3.11
C ALA A 292 -3.79 -22.52 3.36
N GLN A 293 -4.91 -21.81 3.14
CA GLN A 293 -6.28 -22.34 3.25
C GLN A 293 -6.61 -22.94 4.63
N SER A 294 -6.01 -22.40 5.69
CA SER A 294 -6.32 -22.82 7.07
C SER A 294 -7.56 -22.12 7.64
N LEU A 295 -8.23 -22.72 8.62
CA LEU A 295 -9.28 -22.09 9.41
C LEU A 295 -8.88 -21.98 10.87
N VAL A 296 -8.67 -20.76 11.35
CA VAL A 296 -8.23 -20.47 12.71
C VAL A 296 -9.43 -20.16 13.59
N THR A 297 -9.72 -21.07 14.52
CA THR A 297 -10.93 -21.03 15.36
C THR A 297 -10.66 -20.82 16.85
N LYS A 298 -9.39 -20.79 17.26
CA LYS A 298 -8.97 -20.65 18.66
C LYS A 298 -7.55 -20.09 18.76
N ASP A 299 -7.18 -19.66 19.96
CA ASP A 299 -5.81 -19.28 20.31
C ASP A 299 -4.84 -20.45 20.13
N LEU A 300 -3.61 -20.12 19.72
CA LEU A 300 -2.56 -21.08 19.39
C LEU A 300 -1.23 -20.65 19.99
N ASN A 301 -0.39 -21.63 20.30
CA ASN A 301 0.88 -21.40 21.01
C ASN A 301 1.92 -20.72 20.13
N GLU A 302 2.79 -19.92 20.78
CA GLU A 302 3.95 -19.24 20.20
C GLU A 302 4.81 -20.17 19.36
N TRP A 303 5.39 -19.64 18.28
CA TRP A 303 6.34 -20.33 17.38
C TRP A 303 5.84 -21.68 16.83
N GLY A 304 4.54 -21.94 16.88
CA GLY A 304 3.93 -23.12 16.31
C GLY A 304 3.62 -22.94 14.83
N MET A 305 3.74 -24.01 14.07
CA MET A 305 3.25 -24.09 12.69
C MET A 305 1.91 -24.83 12.69
N TYR A 306 0.91 -24.27 12.03
CA TYR A 306 -0.44 -24.82 12.00
C TYR A 306 -0.97 -24.91 10.57
N PHE A 307 -1.79 -25.92 10.30
CA PHE A 307 -2.39 -26.11 8.98
C PHE A 307 -3.76 -26.81 9.08
N GLY A 308 -4.63 -26.54 8.11
CA GLY A 308 -5.88 -27.26 7.89
C GLY A 308 -7.13 -26.52 8.38
N CYS A 309 -8.28 -27.19 8.25
CA CYS A 309 -9.60 -26.64 8.59
C CYS A 309 -10.36 -27.63 9.50
N PRO A 310 -10.43 -27.40 10.83
CA PRO A 310 -9.75 -26.33 11.57
C PRO A 310 -8.23 -26.55 11.66
N ALA A 311 -7.48 -25.46 11.86
CA ALA A 311 -6.03 -25.48 11.92
C ALA A 311 -5.53 -26.31 13.11
N LYS A 312 -4.61 -27.23 12.85
CA LYS A 312 -3.96 -28.10 13.85
C LYS A 312 -2.46 -27.93 13.78
N LYS A 313 -1.79 -28.15 14.93
CA LYS A 313 -0.33 -28.04 15.01
C LYS A 313 0.29 -29.08 14.08
N LEU A 314 1.24 -28.65 13.27
CA LEU A 314 2.12 -29.52 12.51
C LEU A 314 3.30 -29.92 13.39
N GLU A 315 3.48 -31.22 13.60
CA GLU A 315 4.71 -31.78 14.14
C GLU A 315 5.72 -31.81 13.00
N ILE A 316 6.85 -31.13 13.18
CA ILE A 316 7.92 -31.10 12.19
C ILE A 316 9.08 -31.87 12.80
N GLU A 317 9.50 -32.96 12.17
CA GLU A 317 10.83 -33.52 12.45
C GLU A 317 11.86 -32.45 12.08
N LYS A 318 12.74 -32.09 13.02
CA LYS A 318 13.76 -31.04 12.86
C LYS A 318 14.34 -31.05 11.44
N ALA A 319 13.98 -30.06 10.63
CA ALA A 319 14.67 -29.82 9.38
C ALA A 319 16.06 -29.26 9.69
N PHE A 320 17.07 -29.88 9.10
CA PHE A 320 18.49 -29.64 9.28
C PHE A 320 18.83 -28.15 9.32
N VAL A 321 19.49 -27.75 10.41
CA VAL A 321 20.25 -26.50 10.50
C VAL A 321 21.70 -26.89 10.25
N GLU A 322 22.20 -26.60 9.06
CA GLU A 322 23.63 -26.34 8.77
C GLU A 322 23.74 -25.01 8.04
#